data_AF-A0A378YIE7-F1
#
_entry.id   AF-A0A378YIE7-F1
#
_cell.length_a   1.000
_cell.length_b   1.000
_cell.length_c   1.000
_cell.angle_alpha   90.00
_cell.angle_beta   90.00
_cell.angle_gamma   90.00
#
_symmetry.space_group_name_H-M   'P 1'
#
loop_
_entity.id
_entity.type
_entity.pdbx_description
1 polymer ?
#
loop_
_entity_poly.entity_id
_entity_poly.type
_entity_poly.pdbx_seq_one_letter_code
_entity_poly.pdbx_strand_id
1 'polypeptide(L)'
;MPAERRRRKADKTTPVSPEARSRDARARELLASAEALEAAGKPPAQPGVAGYDLRVRVRDGETPVFGPGRLTLLRAIEATGSISAAARRMGMSYRRAWLLVEAMNHEFREPLVTRHIGGVSGGGAALTPFAQNLAAHYDTLINEIRLLLDAHVPTFDAYLKGDRTGIPDDEPPRVR
;
A
#
# COMPACT_ATOMS: atom_id res chain seq x y z
N MET A 1 10.43 55.40 33.55
CA MET A 1 11.03 54.10 33.91
C MET A 1 9.96 53.01 33.79
N PRO A 2 9.94 52.21 32.71
CA PRO A 2 8.99 51.12 32.54
C PRO A 2 9.54 49.82 33.15
N ALA A 3 8.70 49.03 33.81
CA ALA A 3 9.03 47.70 34.30
C ALA A 3 8.19 46.64 33.58
N GLU A 4 8.88 45.84 32.78
CA GLU A 4 8.36 44.88 31.82
C GLU A 4 8.10 43.53 32.51
N ARG A 5 6.82 43.10 32.61
CA ARG A 5 6.46 41.76 33.10
C ARG A 5 6.22 40.82 31.92
N ARG A 6 7.26 40.08 31.55
CA ARG A 6 7.20 38.91 30.65
C ARG A 6 6.37 37.79 31.30
N ARG A 7 5.19 37.47 30.74
CA ARG A 7 4.46 36.23 31.06
C ARG A 7 4.95 35.11 30.14
N ARG A 8 5.58 34.09 30.72
CA ARG A 8 5.92 32.81 30.07
C ARG A 8 4.62 32.04 29.75
N LYS A 9 4.41 31.66 28.49
CA LYS A 9 3.40 30.65 28.11
C LYS A 9 3.99 29.27 28.39
N ALA A 10 3.31 28.52 29.26
CA ALA A 10 3.56 27.09 29.47
C ALA A 10 3.08 26.32 28.23
N ASP A 11 4.01 25.59 27.62
CA ASP A 11 3.75 24.63 26.56
C ASP A 11 3.00 23.43 27.17
N LYS A 12 1.74 23.23 26.78
CA LYS A 12 0.94 22.07 27.20
C LYS A 12 1.12 20.99 26.14
N THR A 13 2.17 20.20 26.29
CA THR A 13 2.34 18.96 25.55
C THR A 13 1.31 17.96 26.09
N THR A 14 0.16 17.82 25.41
CA THR A 14 -0.85 16.81 25.73
C THR A 14 -0.21 15.42 25.59
N PRO A 15 -0.22 14.57 26.63
CA PRO A 15 0.30 13.22 26.52
C PRO A 15 -0.66 12.40 25.66
N VAL A 16 -0.19 11.97 24.50
CA VAL A 16 -0.95 11.11 23.58
C VAL A 16 -1.25 9.79 24.31
N SER A 17 -2.54 9.54 24.56
CA SER A 17 -3.10 8.44 25.35
C SER A 17 -2.58 7.06 24.88
N PRO A 18 -2.27 6.12 25.80
CA PRO A 18 -1.74 4.79 25.45
C PRO A 18 -2.65 3.99 24.51
N GLU A 19 -3.97 4.23 24.52
CA GLU A 19 -4.93 3.61 23.60
C GLU A 19 -4.76 4.07 22.14
N ALA A 20 -4.36 5.33 21.91
CA ALA A 20 -4.08 5.85 20.58
C ALA A 20 -2.79 5.25 20.01
N ARG A 21 -1.79 5.00 20.88
CA ARG A 21 -0.55 4.28 20.50
C ARG A 21 -0.81 2.82 20.19
N SER A 22 -1.73 2.18 20.92
CA SER A 22 -2.16 0.79 20.70
C SER A 22 -2.97 0.64 19.39
N ARG A 23 -3.88 1.58 19.10
CA ARG A 23 -4.59 1.64 17.80
C ARG A 23 -3.66 1.94 16.63
N ASP A 24 -2.69 2.84 16.79
CA ASP A 24 -1.67 3.12 15.78
C ASP A 24 -0.74 1.92 15.54
N ALA A 25 -0.38 1.17 16.59
CA ALA A 25 0.43 -0.04 16.47
C ALA A 25 -0.33 -1.13 15.70
N ARG A 26 -1.60 -1.35 16.04
CA ARG A 26 -2.47 -2.34 15.37
C ARG A 26 -2.82 -1.94 13.94
N ALA A 27 -2.98 -0.64 13.67
CA ALA A 27 -3.20 -0.12 12.32
C ALA A 27 -1.93 -0.21 11.46
N ARG A 28 -0.74 0.02 12.04
CA ARG A 28 0.56 -0.22 11.39
C ARG A 28 0.80 -1.71 11.14
N GLU A 29 0.41 -2.56 12.08
CA GLU A 29 0.52 -4.01 11.96
C GLU A 29 -0.43 -4.54 10.88
N LEU A 30 -1.66 -4.02 10.79
CA LEU A 30 -2.60 -4.36 9.71
C LEU A 30 -2.17 -3.82 8.34
N LEU A 31 -1.54 -2.65 8.27
CA LEU A 31 -0.98 -2.10 7.03
C LEU A 31 0.29 -2.81 6.60
N ALA A 32 1.19 -3.10 7.52
CA ALA A 32 2.35 -3.94 7.27
C ALA A 32 1.92 -5.37 6.93
N SER A 33 0.81 -5.86 7.50
CA SER A 33 0.21 -7.15 7.12
C SER A 33 -0.46 -7.06 5.76
N ALA A 34 -1.06 -5.93 5.37
CA ALA A 34 -1.68 -5.74 4.06
C ALA A 34 -0.62 -5.53 2.97
N GLU A 35 0.44 -4.76 3.23
CA GLU A 35 1.63 -4.63 2.39
C GLU A 35 2.41 -5.95 2.36
N ALA A 36 2.45 -6.71 3.46
CA ALA A 36 3.00 -8.06 3.48
C ALA A 36 2.06 -9.09 2.86
N LEU A 37 0.75 -8.88 2.76
CA LEU A 37 -0.20 -9.73 2.01
C LEU A 37 -0.20 -9.37 0.52
N GLU A 38 0.05 -8.11 0.18
CA GLU A 38 0.32 -7.67 -1.20
C GLU A 38 1.72 -8.09 -1.66
N ALA A 39 2.72 -8.10 -0.77
CA ALA A 39 4.08 -8.57 -1.05
C ALA A 39 4.24 -10.09 -0.88
N ALA A 40 3.45 -10.73 -0.01
CA ALA A 40 3.31 -12.18 0.07
C ALA A 40 2.06 -12.56 -0.73
N GLY A 41 2.22 -12.61 -2.04
CA GLY A 41 1.31 -13.38 -2.87
C GLY A 41 1.27 -14.81 -2.34
N LYS A 42 0.22 -15.15 -1.59
CA LYS A 42 0.01 -16.47 -0.95
C LYS A 42 1.15 -16.82 0.06
N PRO A 43 0.88 -17.53 1.18
CA PRO A 43 1.97 -18.12 1.97
C PRO A 43 2.92 -18.90 1.04
N PRO A 44 4.23 -18.98 1.35
CA PRO A 44 5.22 -19.55 0.45
C PRO A 44 4.69 -20.89 -0.05
N ALA A 45 4.47 -20.95 -1.37
CA ALA A 45 3.98 -22.15 -2.01
C ALA A 45 4.92 -23.28 -1.59
N GLN A 46 4.35 -24.38 -1.09
CA GLN A 46 5.13 -25.56 -0.73
C GLN A 46 6.01 -25.92 -1.95
N PRO A 47 7.29 -26.28 -1.76
CA PRO A 47 8.13 -26.70 -2.87
C PRO A 47 7.41 -27.73 -3.74
N GLY A 48 7.24 -27.44 -5.03
CA GLY A 48 6.45 -28.26 -5.96
C GLY A 48 5.01 -27.79 -6.21
N VAL A 49 4.55 -26.72 -5.56
CA VAL A 49 3.26 -26.07 -5.85
C VAL A 49 3.51 -24.73 -6.54
N ALA A 50 2.83 -24.50 -7.66
CA ALA A 50 2.92 -23.28 -8.44
C ALA A 50 2.15 -22.14 -7.76
N GLY A 51 2.75 -20.95 -7.78
CA GLY A 51 2.17 -19.69 -7.28
C GLY A 51 2.46 -18.53 -8.23
N TYR A 52 1.89 -17.36 -7.95
CA TYR A 52 2.07 -16.16 -8.77
C TYR A 52 2.18 -14.87 -7.94
N ASP A 53 2.94 -13.89 -8.45
CA ASP A 53 2.91 -12.48 -8.06
C ASP A 53 2.28 -11.68 -9.20
N LEU A 54 1.23 -10.89 -8.92
CA LEU A 54 0.49 -10.12 -9.90
C LEU A 54 0.65 -8.62 -9.64
N ARG A 55 1.29 -7.92 -10.58
CA ARG A 55 1.43 -6.45 -10.55
C ARG A 55 0.97 -5.82 -11.85
N VAL A 56 -0.28 -5.39 -11.90
CA VAL A 56 -0.85 -4.70 -13.06
C VAL A 56 -0.63 -3.20 -12.93
N ARG A 57 -0.19 -2.55 -14.02
CA ARG A 57 -0.08 -1.09 -14.10
C ARG A 57 -0.73 -0.62 -15.39
N VAL A 58 -1.65 0.34 -15.28
CA VAL A 58 -2.25 1.02 -16.42
C VAL A 58 -1.28 2.10 -16.91
N ARG A 59 -1.10 2.20 -18.21
CA ARG A 59 -0.20 3.16 -18.86
C ARG A 59 -0.97 4.02 -19.86
N ASP A 60 -0.57 5.28 -19.97
CA ASP A 60 -0.88 6.15 -21.10
C ASP A 60 0.41 6.34 -21.90
N GLY A 61 0.47 5.70 -23.07
CA GLY A 61 1.71 5.47 -23.80
C GLY A 61 2.78 4.80 -22.92
N GLU A 62 3.92 5.48 -22.77
CA GLU A 62 5.03 5.01 -21.93
C GLU A 62 4.95 5.46 -20.46
N THR A 63 3.92 6.20 -20.09
CA THR A 63 3.78 6.73 -18.73
C THR A 63 2.85 5.85 -17.91
N PRO A 64 3.30 5.24 -16.79
CA PRO A 64 2.38 4.57 -15.88
C PRO A 64 1.43 5.58 -15.23
N VAL A 65 0.13 5.43 -15.44
CA VAL A 65 -0.94 6.32 -14.97
C VAL A 65 -1.74 5.73 -13.79
N PHE A 66 -1.79 4.41 -13.63
CA PHE A 66 -2.46 3.80 -12.47
C PHE A 66 -1.86 2.44 -12.11
N GLY A 67 -2.05 2.01 -10.87
CA GLY A 67 -1.52 0.75 -10.38
C GLY A 67 -1.64 0.62 -8.86
N PRO A 68 -1.06 -0.45 -8.28
CA PRO A 68 -1.30 -0.82 -6.88
C PRO A 68 -0.93 0.31 -5.92
N GLY A 69 0.27 0.89 -6.04
CA GLY A 69 0.70 1.97 -5.14
C GLY A 69 -0.18 3.24 -5.20
N ARG A 70 -0.75 3.58 -6.38
CA ARG A 70 -1.68 4.71 -6.52
C ARG A 70 -3.04 4.38 -5.88
N LEU A 71 -3.53 3.16 -6.08
CA LEU A 71 -4.73 2.66 -5.41
C LEU A 71 -4.56 2.66 -3.88
N THR A 72 -3.45 2.14 -3.36
CA THR A 72 -3.16 2.11 -1.92
C THR A 72 -3.17 3.52 -1.32
N LEU A 73 -2.61 4.50 -2.03
CA LEU A 73 -2.66 5.90 -1.61
C LEU A 73 -4.09 6.46 -1.57
N LEU A 74 -4.89 6.20 -2.61
CA LEU A 74 -6.29 6.62 -2.65
C LEU A 74 -7.10 5.99 -1.50
N ARG A 75 -6.98 4.69 -1.27
CA ARG A 75 -7.63 4.00 -0.14
C ARG A 75 -7.16 4.52 1.22
N ALA A 76 -5.88 4.84 1.35
CA ALA A 76 -5.34 5.43 2.58
C ALA A 76 -5.90 6.84 2.83
N ILE A 77 -6.09 7.65 1.78
CA ILE A 77 -6.75 8.96 1.86
C ILE A 77 -8.22 8.80 2.24
N GLU A 78 -8.95 7.91 1.55
CA GLU A 78 -10.37 7.62 1.83
C GLU A 78 -10.59 7.24 3.30
N ALA A 79 -9.75 6.36 3.83
CA ALA A 79 -9.85 5.88 5.21
C ALA A 79 -9.43 6.91 6.28
N THR A 80 -8.61 7.92 5.92
CA THR A 80 -8.07 8.88 6.90
C THR A 80 -8.62 10.30 6.76
N GLY A 81 -9.22 10.63 5.61
CA GLY A 81 -9.61 11.98 5.27
C GLY A 81 -8.43 12.96 5.13
N SER A 82 -7.18 12.48 5.03
CA SER A 82 -5.99 13.35 5.02
C SER A 82 -4.82 12.77 4.23
N ILE A 83 -4.26 13.56 3.32
CA ILE A 83 -3.02 13.21 2.58
C ILE A 83 -1.85 13.02 3.55
N SER A 84 -1.77 13.82 4.63
CA SER A 84 -0.68 13.71 5.60
C SER A 84 -0.76 12.41 6.40
N ALA A 85 -1.97 11.96 6.76
CA ALA A 85 -2.17 10.71 7.47
C ALA A 85 -1.93 9.51 6.55
N ALA A 86 -2.40 9.58 5.29
CA ALA A 86 -2.11 8.58 4.28
C ALA A 86 -0.60 8.41 4.04
N ALA A 87 0.15 9.52 3.90
CA ALA A 87 1.60 9.50 3.74
C ALA A 87 2.31 8.79 4.90
N ARG A 88 1.92 9.11 6.15
CA ARG A 88 2.46 8.46 7.36
C ARG A 88 2.13 6.97 7.40
N ARG A 89 0.92 6.58 6.97
CA ARG A 89 0.49 5.17 6.91
C ARG A 89 1.30 4.36 5.91
N MET A 90 1.69 4.96 4.78
CA MET A 90 2.47 4.31 3.72
C MET A 90 4.00 4.50 3.88
N GLY A 91 4.46 4.96 5.05
CA GLY A 91 5.89 5.16 5.30
C GLY A 91 6.58 6.16 4.36
N MET A 92 5.85 7.09 3.74
CA MET A 92 6.39 8.05 2.78
C MET A 92 6.31 9.49 3.27
N SER A 93 7.13 10.38 2.69
CA SER A 93 7.07 11.80 3.02
C SER A 93 5.76 12.42 2.53
N TYR A 94 5.24 13.40 3.28
CA TYR A 94 4.07 14.16 2.87
C TYR A 94 4.24 14.78 1.46
N ARG A 95 5.42 15.34 1.18
CA ARG A 95 5.74 15.90 -0.15
C ARG A 95 5.59 14.88 -1.26
N ARG A 96 6.03 13.63 -1.05
CA ARG A 96 5.87 12.55 -2.05
C ARG A 96 4.41 12.20 -2.26
N ALA A 97 3.63 12.03 -1.19
CA ALA A 97 2.19 11.74 -1.30
C ALA A 97 1.45 12.87 -2.02
N TRP A 98 1.78 14.11 -1.71
CA TRP A 98 1.18 15.29 -2.33
C TRP A 98 1.50 15.38 -3.82
N LEU A 99 2.76 15.19 -4.23
CA LEU A 99 3.15 15.16 -5.66
C LEU A 99 2.44 14.02 -6.41
N LEU A 100 2.25 12.86 -5.79
CA LEU A 100 1.49 11.76 -6.39
C LEU A 100 0.02 12.12 -6.58
N VAL A 101 -0.61 12.77 -5.59
CA VAL A 101 -1.99 13.24 -5.69
C VAL A 101 -2.14 14.30 -6.79
N GLU A 102 -1.22 15.27 -6.86
CA GLU A 102 -1.25 16.28 -7.93
C GLU A 102 -1.08 15.66 -9.32
N ALA A 103 -0.11 14.75 -9.47
CA ALA A 103 0.07 14.03 -10.73
C ALA A 103 -1.20 13.28 -11.14
N MET A 104 -1.82 12.53 -10.21
CA MET A 104 -3.08 11.84 -10.48
C MET A 104 -4.23 12.80 -10.82
N ASN A 105 -4.34 13.96 -10.17
CA ASN A 105 -5.39 14.93 -10.50
C ASN A 105 -5.21 15.55 -11.89
N HIS A 106 -3.98 15.59 -12.42
CA HIS A 106 -3.66 16.13 -13.73
C HIS A 106 -3.70 15.07 -14.85
N GLU A 107 -3.31 13.83 -14.56
CA GLU A 107 -3.26 12.73 -15.53
C GLU A 107 -4.66 12.22 -15.93
N PHE A 108 -5.68 12.48 -15.12
CA PHE A 108 -7.05 12.01 -15.35
C PHE A 108 -7.99 13.14 -15.78
N ARG A 109 -9.05 12.76 -16.51
CA ARG A 109 -10.08 13.69 -17.01
C ARG A 109 -10.80 14.49 -15.91
N GLU A 110 -10.85 13.94 -14.69
CA GLU A 110 -11.46 14.53 -13.52
C GLU A 110 -10.50 14.35 -12.34
N PRO A 111 -10.44 15.30 -11.38
CA PRO A 111 -9.61 15.15 -10.20
C PRO A 111 -9.96 13.87 -9.44
N LEU A 112 -8.95 13.13 -8.97
CA LEU A 112 -9.17 11.96 -8.15
C LEU A 112 -9.40 12.31 -6.67
N VAL A 113 -8.73 13.36 -6.20
CA VAL A 113 -8.78 13.79 -4.80
C VAL A 113 -9.13 15.27 -4.72
N THR A 114 -10.17 15.60 -3.96
CA THR A 114 -10.48 16.98 -3.57
C THR A 114 -9.89 17.29 -2.22
N ARG A 115 -9.47 18.55 -2.05
CA ARG A 115 -8.95 19.07 -0.78
C ARG A 115 -9.91 20.10 -0.23
N HIS A 116 -10.16 20.03 1.08
CA HIS A 116 -10.86 21.07 1.80
C HIS A 116 -9.85 21.92 2.57
N ILE A 117 -9.83 23.22 2.29
CA ILE A 117 -9.05 24.17 3.08
C ILE A 117 -9.78 24.32 4.41
N GLY A 118 -9.19 23.78 5.48
CA GLY A 118 -9.77 23.85 6.81
C GLY A 118 -9.17 24.99 7.61
N GLY A 119 -10.04 25.76 8.28
CA GLY A 119 -9.68 26.66 9.37
C GLY A 119 -9.27 25.90 10.63
N VAL A 120 -9.73 26.33 11.81
CA VAL A 120 -9.29 25.86 13.15
C VAL A 120 -9.24 24.34 13.35
N SER A 121 -10.00 23.55 12.60
CA SER A 121 -10.06 22.08 12.63
C SER A 121 -9.11 21.35 11.65
N GLY A 122 -8.34 22.07 10.83
CA GLY A 122 -7.38 21.50 9.88
C GLY A 122 -8.00 21.13 8.53
N GLY A 123 -7.19 21.20 7.47
CA GLY A 123 -7.59 20.82 6.11
C GLY A 123 -7.74 19.31 5.92
N GLY A 124 -8.64 18.92 5.02
CA GLY A 124 -8.97 17.52 4.72
C GLY A 124 -8.78 17.16 3.24
N ALA A 125 -8.82 15.87 2.93
CA ALA A 125 -8.80 15.34 1.58
C ALA A 125 -9.80 14.20 1.45
N ALA A 126 -10.53 14.16 0.34
CA ALA A 126 -11.53 13.15 0.03
C ALA A 126 -11.39 12.67 -1.41
N LEU A 127 -11.78 11.44 -1.69
CA LEU A 127 -11.89 10.93 -3.05
C LEU A 127 -13.11 11.55 -3.73
N THR A 128 -12.97 11.82 -5.02
CA THR A 128 -14.13 12.13 -5.86
C THR A 128 -14.92 10.86 -6.19
N PRO A 129 -16.20 10.98 -6.58
CA PRO A 129 -16.94 9.85 -7.13
C PRO A 129 -16.22 9.20 -8.32
N PHE A 130 -15.54 10.00 -9.14
CA PHE A 130 -14.74 9.51 -10.25
C PHE A 130 -13.59 8.60 -9.78
N ALA A 131 -12.85 8.99 -8.73
CA ALA A 131 -11.81 8.14 -8.15
C ALA A 131 -12.35 6.85 -7.52
N GLN A 132 -13.50 6.91 -6.87
CA GLN A 132 -14.14 5.72 -6.28
C GLN A 132 -14.52 4.70 -7.36
N ASN A 133 -15.10 5.17 -8.46
CA ASN A 133 -15.42 4.33 -9.62
C ASN A 133 -14.16 3.75 -10.27
N LEU A 134 -13.10 4.56 -10.44
CA LEU A 134 -11.82 4.10 -10.96
C LEU A 134 -11.19 3.00 -10.08
N ALA A 135 -11.20 3.19 -8.76
CA ALA A 135 -10.70 2.22 -7.80
C ALA A 135 -11.50 0.90 -7.88
N ALA A 136 -12.83 0.99 -7.92
CA ALA A 136 -13.70 -0.17 -8.06
C ALA A 136 -13.46 -0.94 -9.36
N HIS A 137 -13.31 -0.25 -10.50
CA HIS A 137 -12.98 -0.90 -11.77
C HIS A 137 -11.63 -1.61 -11.73
N TYR A 138 -10.62 -0.99 -11.11
CA TYR A 138 -9.32 -1.62 -10.95
C TYR A 138 -9.41 -2.88 -10.07
N ASP A 139 -10.17 -2.84 -8.96
CA ASP A 139 -10.39 -3.99 -8.10
C ASP A 139 -11.06 -5.15 -8.85
N THR A 140 -12.10 -4.86 -9.66
CA THR A 140 -12.75 -5.85 -10.53
C THR A 140 -11.77 -6.48 -11.51
N LEU A 141 -10.97 -5.68 -12.21
CA LEU A 141 -9.97 -6.16 -13.17
C LEU A 141 -8.98 -7.13 -12.50
N ILE A 142 -8.45 -6.75 -11.33
CA ILE A 142 -7.50 -7.59 -10.61
C ILE A 142 -8.14 -8.91 -10.17
N ASN A 143 -9.39 -8.87 -9.71
CA ASN A 143 -10.10 -10.08 -9.30
C ASN A 143 -10.35 -11.02 -10.48
N GLU A 144 -10.75 -10.51 -11.64
CA GLU A 144 -10.93 -11.31 -12.85
C GLU A 144 -9.62 -11.98 -13.29
N ILE A 145 -8.51 -11.23 -13.28
CA ILE A 145 -7.19 -11.79 -13.61
C ILE A 145 -6.79 -12.86 -12.59
N ARG A 146 -7.03 -12.63 -11.29
CA ARG A 146 -6.74 -13.61 -10.24
C ARG A 146 -7.53 -14.89 -10.43
N LEU A 147 -8.82 -14.81 -10.76
CA LEU A 147 -9.64 -15.99 -11.05
C LEU A 147 -9.07 -16.80 -12.22
N LEU A 148 -8.61 -16.14 -13.28
CA LEU A 148 -7.95 -16.81 -14.40
C LEU A 148 -6.63 -17.46 -13.97
N LEU A 149 -5.81 -16.76 -13.20
CA LEU A 149 -4.54 -17.28 -12.70
C LEU A 149 -4.76 -18.47 -11.74
N ASP A 150 -5.73 -18.38 -10.84
CA ASP A 150 -6.06 -19.47 -9.92
C ASP A 150 -6.54 -20.72 -10.66
N ALA A 151 -7.18 -20.57 -11.82
CA ALA A 151 -7.58 -21.68 -12.67
C ALA A 151 -6.42 -22.33 -13.44
N HIS A 152 -5.41 -21.54 -13.86
CA HIS A 152 -4.35 -22.02 -14.76
C HIS A 152 -3.02 -22.30 -14.07
N VAL A 153 -2.63 -21.53 -13.05
CA VAL A 153 -1.33 -21.69 -12.38
C VAL A 153 -1.12 -23.08 -11.78
N PRO A 154 -2.13 -23.76 -11.17
CA PRO A 154 -1.95 -25.12 -10.66
C PRO A 154 -1.55 -26.15 -11.74
N THR A 155 -1.82 -25.90 -13.01
CA THR A 155 -1.37 -26.80 -14.09
C THR A 155 0.15 -26.85 -14.22
N PHE A 156 0.85 -25.85 -13.70
CA PHE A 156 2.31 -25.82 -13.67
C PHE A 156 2.90 -26.79 -12.65
N ASP A 157 2.12 -27.27 -11.66
CA ASP A 157 2.57 -28.26 -10.66
C ASP A 157 3.16 -29.51 -11.34
N ALA A 158 2.59 -29.93 -12.47
CA ALA A 158 3.05 -31.08 -13.25
C ALA A 158 4.45 -30.88 -13.89
N TYR A 159 4.93 -29.65 -14.02
CA TYR A 159 6.22 -29.29 -14.61
C TYR A 159 7.26 -28.89 -13.57
N LEU A 160 6.85 -28.66 -12.32
CA LEU A 160 7.76 -28.33 -11.24
C LEU A 160 8.43 -29.60 -10.72
N LYS A 161 9.72 -29.49 -10.41
CA LYS A 161 10.41 -30.53 -9.64
C LYS A 161 9.79 -30.52 -8.24
N GLY A 162 8.97 -31.52 -7.95
CA GLY A 162 8.54 -31.83 -6.58
C GLY A 162 9.77 -31.94 -5.67
N ASP A 163 9.57 -31.68 -4.39
CA ASP A 163 10.62 -31.48 -3.40
C ASP A 163 11.76 -32.52 -3.54
N ARG A 164 12.97 -32.05 -3.85
CA ARG A 164 14.18 -32.88 -3.90
C ARG A 164 14.75 -33.07 -2.49
N THR A 165 13.94 -33.54 -1.56
CA THR A 165 14.41 -34.00 -0.26
C THR A 165 14.73 -35.50 -0.36
N GLY A 166 15.81 -35.83 -1.07
CA GLY A 166 16.23 -37.22 -1.23
C GLY A 166 17.22 -37.48 -2.37
N ILE A 167 18.26 -36.66 -2.54
CA ILE A 167 19.46 -37.10 -3.27
C ILE A 167 20.31 -37.85 -2.24
N PRO A 168 20.48 -39.19 -2.32
CA PRO A 168 21.55 -39.84 -1.59
C PRO A 168 22.87 -39.29 -2.13
N ASP A 169 23.77 -38.88 -1.24
CA ASP A 169 25.15 -38.53 -1.61
C ASP A 169 25.74 -39.67 -2.44
N ASP A 170 25.97 -39.42 -3.73
CA ASP A 170 26.73 -40.28 -4.61
C ASP A 170 28.20 -40.17 -4.14
N GLU A 171 28.62 -41.15 -3.34
CA GLU A 171 30.00 -41.30 -2.85
C GLU A 171 30.94 -41.29 -4.08
N PRO A 172 31.88 -40.33 -4.20
CA PRO A 172 32.77 -40.30 -5.35
C PRO A 172 33.65 -41.56 -5.36
N PRO A 173 33.97 -42.12 -6.54
CA PRO A 173 34.71 -43.38 -6.63
C PRO A 173 36.08 -43.23 -5.98
N ARG A 174 36.35 -44.09 -4.98
CA ARG A 174 37.67 -44.18 -4.35
C ARG A 174 38.69 -44.57 -5.41
N VAL A 175 39.56 -43.63 -5.73
CA VAL A 175 40.75 -43.85 -6.56
C VAL A 175 41.65 -44.84 -5.81
N ARG A 176 41.99 -45.96 -6.46
CA ARG A 176 43.01 -46.90 -5.98
C ARG A 176 44.42 -46.38 -6.27
#